data_AF-A0AAD5Q9F2-F1
#
_entry.id   AF-A0AAD5Q9F2-F1
#
_cell.length_a   1.000
_cell.length_b   1.000
_cell.length_c   1.000
_cell.angle_alpha   90.00
_cell.angle_beta   90.00
_cell.angle_gamma   90.00
#
_symmetry.space_group_name_H-M   'P 1'
#
loop_
_entity.id
_entity.type
_entity.pdbx_description
1 polymer ?
#
loop_
_entity_poly.entity_id
_entity_poly.type
_entity_poly.pdbx_seq_one_letter_code
_entity_poly.pdbx_strand_id
1 'polypeptide(L)'
;MPDGTEAGAMASSIDSKVSAIPLARCSPECALALDQRLAPWALRFEQLPPPLQQSHVIAADPIDLELTSDLVAIYYKAHRSGDSAPRLDLSKDLIPLDVKERIREADVAFEKVSGLLQRALLWDSGYALVDAPSNPGKVVAVIPIQVKCGLRMADIAPSRVYVRATGCDITDCSSRNGSTNATVYSFRAASCQASAVSASRCAVAKEAVAAITVPITQTTSMWAVGALAPGPQEDGLPMFWLRQHGPPDTSPSYAIHTAPSEDSDICPLVPSLIIPCATLDVHALAQEWCRPDPSPLVSAWLSQEERKALVLSKVVLLAGAIILCLALDLFAIRKPRVRVAAQIVSLPSLTSTMLDVTGQRSRTRHTHQRSSHLSSVRSNR
;
A
#
# COMPACT_ATOMS: atom_id res chain seq x y z
N MET A 1 -43.62 18.89 -42.86
CA MET A 1 -43.14 19.08 -44.25
C MET A 1 -43.29 20.54 -44.60
N PRO A 2 -42.33 21.16 -45.31
CA PRO A 2 -41.12 20.58 -45.95
C PRO A 2 -39.86 20.81 -45.07
N ASP A 3 -38.92 19.87 -45.02
CA ASP A 3 -37.78 19.63 -45.95
C ASP A 3 -36.69 20.71 -45.83
N GLY A 4 -35.40 20.40 -45.67
CA GLY A 4 -34.69 19.13 -45.70
C GLY A 4 -33.18 19.41 -45.68
N THR A 5 -32.41 18.32 -45.52
CA THR A 5 -31.04 18.09 -46.06
C THR A 5 -29.90 18.95 -45.46
N GLU A 6 -28.68 18.48 -45.17
CA GLU A 6 -27.94 17.29 -45.60
C GLU A 6 -26.67 17.08 -44.74
N ALA A 7 -26.25 15.80 -44.65
CA ALA A 7 -24.92 15.21 -44.42
C ALA A 7 -23.72 16.03 -43.90
N GLY A 8 -22.95 15.36 -43.02
CA GLY A 8 -21.55 15.72 -42.78
C GLY A 8 -20.83 14.81 -41.78
N ALA A 9 -20.71 13.51 -42.08
CA ALA A 9 -19.81 12.62 -41.37
C ALA A 9 -18.34 12.98 -41.68
N MET A 10 -17.51 13.15 -40.64
CA MET A 10 -16.06 12.95 -40.74
C MET A 10 -15.56 12.23 -39.50
N ALA A 11 -15.45 10.91 -39.64
CA ALA A 11 -14.48 10.11 -38.91
C ALA A 11 -13.07 10.54 -39.35
N SER A 12 -12.19 10.85 -38.40
CA SER A 12 -10.74 10.84 -38.65
C SER A 12 -10.09 9.84 -37.72
N SER A 13 -9.67 8.75 -38.33
CA SER A 13 -8.73 7.75 -37.82
C SER A 13 -7.37 8.41 -37.65
N ILE A 14 -6.74 8.22 -36.48
CA ILE A 14 -5.30 8.39 -36.32
C ILE A 14 -4.75 7.06 -35.80
N ASP A 15 -4.43 6.19 -36.76
CA ASP A 15 -3.49 5.10 -36.60
C ASP A 15 -2.11 5.67 -36.23
N SER A 16 -1.56 5.25 -35.09
CA SER A 16 -0.13 5.36 -34.84
C SER A 16 0.42 3.99 -34.47
N LYS A 17 0.93 3.32 -35.51
CA LYS A 17 1.78 2.14 -35.46
C LYS A 17 3.07 2.49 -34.70
N VAL A 18 3.27 1.91 -33.52
CA VAL A 18 4.59 1.77 -32.92
C VAL A 18 5.08 0.36 -33.22
N SER A 19 6.05 0.29 -34.13
CA SER A 19 6.73 -0.94 -34.55
C SER A 19 7.37 -1.67 -33.37
N ALA A 20 7.03 -2.94 -33.23
CA ALA A 20 7.76 -3.89 -32.40
C ALA A 20 9.18 -4.09 -32.94
N ILE A 21 10.17 -3.91 -32.06
CA ILE A 21 11.58 -4.23 -32.31
C ILE A 21 11.73 -5.76 -32.17
N PRO A 22 12.35 -6.47 -33.12
CA PRO A 22 12.51 -7.92 -33.04
C PRO A 22 13.54 -8.30 -31.96
N LEU A 23 13.11 -9.14 -31.01
CA LEU A 23 14.00 -9.79 -30.04
C LEU A 23 14.93 -10.76 -30.79
N ALA A 24 16.17 -10.32 -30.98
CA ALA A 24 17.26 -11.16 -31.46
C ALA A 24 17.60 -12.25 -30.43
N ARG A 25 17.84 -13.46 -30.93
CA ARG A 25 18.32 -14.62 -30.18
C ARG A 25 19.70 -14.33 -29.60
N CYS A 26 19.87 -14.41 -28.28
CA CYS A 26 21.18 -14.46 -27.64
C CYS A 26 21.72 -15.90 -27.62
N SER A 27 22.96 -16.05 -28.09
CA SER A 27 23.79 -17.25 -28.06
C SER A 27 24.28 -17.56 -26.63
N PRO A 28 24.73 -18.80 -26.30
CA PRO A 28 25.05 -19.23 -24.92
C PRO A 28 26.23 -18.53 -24.24
N GLU A 29 26.95 -17.64 -24.93
CA GLU A 29 28.14 -16.97 -24.40
C GLU A 29 27.85 -15.67 -23.62
N CYS A 30 26.57 -15.23 -23.53
CA CYS A 30 26.18 -14.11 -22.66
C CYS A 30 26.03 -14.46 -21.16
N ALA A 31 26.11 -15.75 -20.79
CA ALA A 31 25.84 -16.20 -19.41
C ALA A 31 27.03 -16.03 -18.45
N LEU A 32 28.22 -15.65 -18.92
CA LEU A 32 29.44 -15.58 -18.10
C LEU A 32 29.97 -14.15 -17.84
N ALA A 33 29.28 -13.12 -18.34
CA ALA A 33 29.63 -11.71 -18.07
C ALA A 33 28.69 -11.03 -17.05
N LEU A 34 27.69 -11.74 -16.52
CA LEU A 34 26.70 -11.19 -15.58
C LEU A 34 27.06 -11.42 -14.10
N ASP A 35 28.06 -12.25 -13.80
CA ASP A 35 28.38 -12.69 -12.44
C ASP A 35 29.45 -11.82 -11.73
N GLN A 36 30.09 -10.88 -12.44
CA GLN A 36 31.08 -9.95 -11.86
C GLN A 36 30.59 -8.51 -11.69
N ARG A 37 29.31 -8.21 -11.99
CA ARG A 37 28.71 -6.89 -11.74
C ARG A 37 27.77 -6.86 -10.53
N LEU A 38 27.66 -7.97 -9.79
CA LEU A 38 26.75 -8.09 -8.65
C LEU A 38 27.38 -7.78 -7.27
N ALA A 39 28.62 -7.31 -7.23
CA ALA A 39 29.40 -7.20 -5.99
C ALA A 39 29.59 -5.80 -5.33
N PRO A 40 29.17 -4.63 -5.88
CA PRO A 40 29.32 -3.38 -5.12
C PRO A 40 28.00 -2.72 -4.62
N TRP A 41 26.83 -3.34 -4.74
CA TRP A 41 25.57 -2.70 -4.28
C TRP A 41 25.14 -3.06 -2.84
N ALA A 42 25.78 -4.06 -2.22
CA ALA A 42 25.51 -4.42 -0.82
C ALA A 42 26.09 -3.43 0.22
N LEU A 43 26.95 -2.48 -0.19
CA LEU A 43 27.54 -1.47 0.69
C LEU A 43 27.01 -0.05 0.44
N ARG A 44 25.94 0.11 -0.36
CA ARG A 44 25.36 1.42 -0.72
C ARG A 44 23.98 1.69 -0.12
N PHE A 45 23.51 0.84 0.79
CA PHE A 45 22.18 0.94 1.39
C PHE A 45 22.15 1.56 2.81
N GLU A 46 23.29 2.07 3.27
CA GLU A 46 23.40 2.79 4.56
C GLU A 46 23.36 4.31 4.41
N GLN A 47 23.13 4.81 3.20
CA GLN A 47 22.93 6.24 2.89
C GLN A 47 21.72 6.39 1.97
N LEU A 48 20.53 6.49 2.57
CA LEU A 48 19.44 7.20 1.93
C LEU A 48 19.91 8.64 1.64
N PRO A 49 19.57 9.24 0.47
CA PRO A 49 19.92 10.62 0.23
C PRO A 49 19.28 11.54 1.29
N PRO A 50 19.94 12.66 1.63
CA PRO A 50 19.33 13.68 2.49
C PRO A 50 18.01 14.17 1.85
N PRO A 51 17.07 14.72 2.64
CA PRO A 51 15.73 15.02 2.16
C PRO A 51 15.79 15.91 0.91
N LEU A 52 14.91 15.61 -0.05
CA LEU A 52 14.63 16.47 -1.20
C LEU A 52 14.16 17.83 -0.68
N GLN A 53 15.12 18.72 -0.51
CA GLN A 53 14.91 20.11 -0.19
C GLN A 53 14.74 20.84 -1.52
N GLN A 54 13.58 21.49 -1.67
CA GLN A 54 13.20 22.55 -2.62
C GLN A 54 11.89 22.28 -3.37
N SER A 55 10.78 22.31 -2.64
CA SER A 55 9.66 23.15 -3.09
C SER A 55 9.96 24.59 -2.61
N HIS A 56 9.58 25.60 -3.40
CA HIS A 56 9.78 27.00 -3.03
C HIS A 56 9.17 27.30 -1.64
N VAL A 57 10.02 27.39 -0.63
CA VAL A 57 9.67 27.86 0.71
C VAL A 57 9.68 29.38 0.65
N ILE A 58 8.48 29.98 0.59
CA ILE A 58 8.30 31.36 1.07
C ILE A 58 8.74 31.31 2.54
N ALA A 59 9.71 32.16 2.91
CA ALA A 59 10.36 32.16 4.22
C ALA A 59 9.33 31.94 5.36
N ALA A 60 9.41 30.76 5.99
CA ALA A 60 8.54 30.36 7.08
C ALA A 60 9.03 31.02 8.38
N ASP A 61 8.11 31.65 9.09
CA ASP A 61 8.31 32.18 10.44
C ASP A 61 8.58 30.99 11.38
N PRO A 62 9.42 31.05 12.43
CA PRO A 62 9.65 29.92 13.34
C PRO A 62 8.41 29.43 14.10
N ILE A 63 7.25 30.06 13.89
CA ILE A 63 5.92 29.72 14.42
C ILE A 63 5.07 28.98 13.36
N ASP A 64 5.59 28.73 12.16
CA ASP A 64 5.07 27.72 11.26
C ASP A 64 5.48 26.35 11.81
N LEU A 65 4.75 25.92 12.85
CA LEU A 65 4.70 24.51 13.22
C LEU A 65 4.59 23.67 11.94
N GLU A 66 5.21 22.49 11.94
CA GLU A 66 4.95 21.45 10.95
C GLU A 66 3.43 21.14 10.93
N LEU A 67 2.68 21.99 10.25
CA LEU A 67 1.25 21.97 9.97
C LEU A 67 1.02 20.92 8.89
N THR A 68 1.57 19.76 9.11
CA THR A 68 1.62 18.70 8.12
C THR A 68 0.45 17.77 8.37
N SER A 69 -0.34 17.54 7.33
CA SER A 69 -1.29 16.44 7.31
C SER A 69 -0.62 15.14 6.85
N ASP A 70 0.72 15.06 6.90
CA ASP A 70 1.50 13.86 6.61
C ASP A 70 1.42 12.84 7.74
N LEU A 71 0.24 12.23 7.88
CA LEU A 71 0.03 11.13 8.81
C LEU A 71 0.90 9.90 8.47
N VAL A 72 1.29 9.74 7.20
CA VAL A 72 2.20 8.65 6.78
C VAL A 72 3.55 8.79 7.48
N ALA A 73 4.14 9.99 7.49
CA ALA A 73 5.39 10.23 8.20
C ALA A 73 5.28 9.93 9.69
N ILE A 74 4.14 10.27 10.32
CA ILE A 74 3.87 9.97 11.74
C ILE A 74 3.80 8.45 11.97
N TYR A 75 3.01 7.72 11.17
CA TYR A 75 2.90 6.26 11.31
C TYR A 75 4.22 5.55 11.01
N TYR A 76 4.98 6.04 10.03
CA TYR A 76 6.29 5.47 9.70
C TYR A 76 7.31 5.75 10.80
N LYS A 77 7.31 6.94 11.41
CA LYS A 77 8.15 7.25 12.57
C LYS A 77 7.84 6.31 13.74
N ALA A 78 6.56 6.11 14.06
CA ALA A 78 6.13 5.14 15.07
C ALA A 78 6.63 3.72 14.73
N HIS A 79 6.45 3.28 13.49
CA HIS A 79 6.96 1.98 13.02
C HIS A 79 8.48 1.85 13.21
N ARG A 80 9.25 2.90 12.89
CA ARG A 80 10.72 2.92 13.04
C ARG A 80 11.18 2.92 14.49
N SER A 81 10.35 3.43 15.41
CA SER A 81 10.58 3.37 16.86
C SER A 81 10.24 2.00 17.46
N GLY A 82 9.68 1.07 16.67
CA GLY A 82 9.22 -0.23 17.14
C GLY A 82 7.80 -0.21 17.73
N ASP A 83 7.09 0.92 17.61
CA ASP A 83 5.71 1.02 18.03
C ASP A 83 4.80 0.20 17.12
N SER A 84 3.62 -0.14 17.63
CA SER A 84 2.62 -0.88 16.89
C SER A 84 1.24 -0.28 17.12
N ALA A 85 0.36 -0.48 16.14
CA ALA A 85 -1.04 -0.12 16.24
C ALA A 85 -1.89 -1.37 15.99
N PRO A 86 -3.05 -1.50 16.66
CA PRO A 86 -4.05 -2.48 16.26
C PRO A 86 -4.39 -2.32 14.78
N ARG A 87 -4.58 -3.45 14.10
CA ARG A 87 -5.13 -3.47 12.73
C ARG A 87 -6.51 -2.85 12.73
N LEU A 88 -6.86 -2.21 11.62
CA LEU A 88 -8.20 -1.69 11.40
C LEU A 88 -9.19 -2.85 11.30
N ASP A 89 -10.27 -2.77 12.07
CA ASP A 89 -11.42 -3.66 11.95
C ASP A 89 -12.27 -3.22 10.74
N LEU A 90 -11.78 -3.57 9.55
CA LEU A 90 -12.39 -3.26 8.27
C LEU A 90 -12.81 -4.56 7.58
N SER A 91 -14.08 -4.65 7.18
CA SER A 91 -14.53 -5.74 6.32
C SER A 91 -13.88 -5.63 4.94
N LYS A 92 -13.65 -6.76 4.26
CA LYS A 92 -12.99 -6.80 2.95
C LYS A 92 -13.72 -6.00 1.87
N ASP A 93 -15.04 -5.85 2.01
CA ASP A 93 -15.89 -5.11 1.09
C ASP A 93 -15.74 -3.59 1.25
N LEU A 94 -15.32 -3.12 2.42
CA LEU A 94 -15.05 -1.71 2.69
C LEU A 94 -13.67 -1.24 2.19
N ILE A 95 -12.77 -2.17 1.84
CA ILE A 95 -11.45 -1.82 1.32
C ILE A 95 -11.61 -1.35 -0.14
N PRO A 96 -11.24 -0.10 -0.47
CA PRO A 96 -11.39 0.44 -1.82
C PRO A 96 -10.56 -0.29 -2.88
N LEU A 97 -10.99 -0.22 -4.13
CA LEU A 97 -10.36 -0.96 -5.24
C LEU A 97 -8.92 -0.52 -5.53
N ASP A 98 -8.66 0.79 -5.56
CA ASP A 98 -7.32 1.35 -5.78
C ASP A 98 -6.33 0.95 -4.66
N VAL A 99 -6.81 0.88 -3.40
CA VAL A 99 -6.05 0.35 -2.26
C VAL A 99 -5.75 -1.14 -2.44
N LYS A 100 -6.73 -1.94 -2.92
CA LYS A 100 -6.52 -3.36 -3.26
C LYS A 100 -5.52 -3.53 -4.40
N GLU A 101 -5.56 -2.67 -5.40
CA GLU A 101 -4.63 -2.73 -6.53
C GLU A 101 -3.21 -2.41 -6.09
N ARG A 102 -3.02 -1.33 -5.32
CA ARG A 102 -1.70 -0.91 -4.83
C ARG A 102 -1.05 -1.94 -3.91
N ILE A 103 -1.83 -2.63 -3.08
CA ILE A 103 -1.29 -3.68 -2.22
C ILE A 103 -1.02 -4.99 -2.98
N ARG A 104 -1.84 -5.29 -4.00
CA ARG A 104 -1.64 -6.43 -4.90
C ARG A 104 -0.35 -6.28 -5.73
N GLU A 105 -0.01 -5.06 -6.14
CA GLU A 105 1.25 -4.77 -6.83
C GLU A 105 2.48 -5.09 -5.97
N ALA A 106 2.35 -5.02 -4.64
CA ALA A 106 3.38 -5.40 -3.69
C ALA A 106 3.32 -6.88 -3.26
N ASP A 107 2.42 -7.69 -3.82
CA ASP A 107 2.19 -9.10 -3.44
C ASP A 107 1.97 -9.32 -1.93
N VAL A 108 1.27 -8.37 -1.28
CA VAL A 108 0.90 -8.44 0.14
C VAL A 108 -0.62 -8.34 0.29
N ALA A 109 -1.17 -8.96 1.34
CA ALA A 109 -2.58 -8.84 1.68
C ALA A 109 -2.82 -7.77 2.75
N PHE A 110 -3.94 -7.03 2.64
CA PHE A 110 -4.27 -5.91 3.54
C PHE A 110 -4.36 -6.34 4.99
N GLU A 111 -4.94 -7.50 5.27
CA GLU A 111 -5.04 -8.07 6.61
C GLU A 111 -3.70 -8.56 7.18
N LYS A 112 -2.64 -8.66 6.36
CA LYS A 112 -1.32 -9.14 6.78
C LYS A 112 -0.37 -8.00 7.14
N VAL A 113 -0.52 -6.83 6.54
CA VAL A 113 0.28 -5.65 6.91
C VAL A 113 0.00 -5.20 8.35
N SER A 114 0.90 -4.40 8.91
CA SER A 114 0.75 -3.81 10.25
C SER A 114 -0.41 -2.80 10.28
N GLY A 115 -1.01 -2.59 11.46
CA GLY A 115 -2.08 -1.59 11.61
C GLY A 115 -1.63 -0.17 11.24
N LEU A 116 -0.35 0.16 11.47
CA LEU A 116 0.26 1.41 11.04
C LEU A 116 0.28 1.56 9.51
N LEU A 117 0.68 0.51 8.79
CA LEU A 117 0.71 0.53 7.32
C LEU A 117 -0.70 0.50 6.72
N GLN A 118 -1.68 -0.15 7.35
CA GLN A 118 -3.08 -0.06 6.92
C GLN A 118 -3.60 1.38 6.98
N ARG A 119 -3.34 2.09 8.09
CA ARG A 119 -3.70 3.50 8.25
C ARG A 119 -2.97 4.39 7.25
N ALA A 120 -1.65 4.19 7.10
CA ALA A 120 -0.84 4.92 6.14
C ALA A 120 -1.34 4.72 4.71
N LEU A 121 -1.66 3.49 4.31
CA LEU A 121 -2.11 3.17 2.96
C LEU A 121 -3.47 3.81 2.63
N LEU A 122 -4.44 3.76 3.55
CA LEU A 122 -5.73 4.40 3.37
C LEU A 122 -5.61 5.92 3.31
N TRP A 123 -4.86 6.52 4.25
CA TRP A 123 -4.63 7.96 4.27
C TRP A 123 -3.94 8.42 2.99
N ASP A 124 -2.82 7.80 2.62
CA ASP A 124 -2.03 8.15 1.44
C ASP A 124 -2.82 7.97 0.13
N SER A 125 -3.74 7.01 0.10
CA SER A 125 -4.64 6.79 -1.04
C SER A 125 -5.87 7.69 -0.99
N GLY A 126 -5.95 8.68 -0.10
CA GLY A 126 -7.04 9.65 -0.10
C GLY A 126 -8.36 9.12 0.43
N TYR A 127 -8.34 8.50 1.60
CA TYR A 127 -9.55 8.02 2.25
C TYR A 127 -9.68 8.53 3.69
N ALA A 128 -10.91 8.90 4.05
CA ALA A 128 -11.32 9.20 5.42
C ALA A 128 -12.13 8.04 6.00
N LEU A 129 -12.10 7.84 7.32
CA LEU A 129 -12.87 6.79 8.01
C LEU A 129 -14.15 7.35 8.58
N VAL A 130 -15.21 6.55 8.58
CA VAL A 130 -16.46 6.84 9.27
C VAL A 130 -16.71 5.72 10.28
N ASP A 131 -16.92 6.07 11.54
CA ASP A 131 -17.28 5.14 12.60
C ASP A 131 -18.80 5.06 12.81
N ALA A 132 -19.24 3.98 13.46
CA ALA A 132 -20.63 3.78 13.80
C ALA A 132 -21.10 4.86 14.80
N PRO A 133 -22.22 5.56 14.56
CA PRO A 133 -22.75 6.55 15.51
C PRO A 133 -23.00 5.98 16.92
N SER A 134 -23.35 4.70 17.02
CA SER A 134 -23.62 4.00 18.29
C SER A 134 -22.42 3.25 18.87
N ASN A 135 -21.27 3.22 18.17
CA ASN A 135 -20.05 2.54 18.62
C ASN A 135 -18.81 3.27 18.05
N PRO A 136 -18.40 4.39 18.68
CA PRO A 136 -17.26 5.18 18.23
C PRO A 136 -15.99 4.32 18.08
N GLY A 137 -15.23 4.59 17.01
CA GLY A 137 -14.03 3.82 16.67
C GLY A 137 -14.26 2.54 15.85
N LYS A 138 -15.48 1.98 15.79
CA LYS A 138 -15.79 0.88 14.86
C LYS A 138 -16.03 1.44 13.47
N VAL A 139 -15.14 1.16 12.52
CA VAL A 139 -15.26 1.66 11.15
C VAL A 139 -16.44 0.99 10.44
N VAL A 140 -17.33 1.80 9.87
CA VAL A 140 -18.50 1.35 9.09
C VAL A 140 -18.44 1.78 7.64
N ALA A 141 -17.65 2.79 7.31
CA ALA A 141 -17.41 3.19 5.93
C ALA A 141 -16.03 3.86 5.76
N VAL A 142 -15.60 3.90 4.50
CA VAL A 142 -14.36 4.54 4.05
C VAL A 142 -14.74 5.47 2.89
N ILE A 143 -14.51 6.78 3.06
CA ILE A 143 -14.98 7.82 2.15
C ILE A 143 -13.82 8.34 1.30
N PRO A 144 -13.93 8.36 -0.04
CA PRO A 144 -12.91 8.96 -0.89
C PRO A 144 -12.83 10.46 -0.64
N ILE A 145 -11.61 10.92 -0.37
CA ILE A 145 -11.26 12.32 -0.29
C ILE A 145 -10.60 12.72 -1.59
N GLN A 146 -11.07 13.84 -2.14
CA GLN A 146 -10.43 14.53 -3.25
C GLN A 146 -9.59 15.67 -2.70
N VAL A 147 -8.56 16.06 -3.43
CA VAL A 147 -7.68 17.17 -3.09
C VAL A 147 -7.56 18.10 -4.28
N LYS A 148 -7.10 19.34 -4.08
CA LYS A 148 -6.74 20.19 -5.23
C LYS A 148 -5.71 19.45 -6.08
N CYS A 149 -5.87 19.44 -7.40
CA CYS A 149 -5.02 18.66 -8.28
C CYS A 149 -3.53 18.96 -8.09
N GLY A 150 -2.69 17.91 -8.07
CA GLY A 150 -1.25 17.98 -7.79
C GLY A 150 -0.88 18.03 -6.30
N LEU A 151 -1.85 17.94 -5.39
CA LEU A 151 -1.60 17.78 -3.96
C LEU A 151 -1.60 16.31 -3.55
N ARG A 152 -0.92 16.02 -2.43
CA ARG A 152 -1.03 14.77 -1.70
C ARG A 152 -1.87 14.99 -0.45
N MET A 153 -2.27 13.90 0.21
CA MET A 153 -2.93 13.98 1.53
C MET A 153 -2.03 14.59 2.61
N ALA A 154 -0.71 14.61 2.40
CA ALA A 154 0.23 15.33 3.26
C ALA A 154 0.09 16.86 3.21
N ASP A 155 -0.54 17.40 2.17
CA ASP A 155 -0.51 18.83 1.82
C ASP A 155 -1.88 19.53 1.98
N ILE A 156 -2.88 18.84 2.56
CA ILE A 156 -4.27 19.31 2.63
C ILE A 156 -4.60 20.16 3.86
N ALA A 157 -3.78 20.13 4.90
CA ALA A 157 -3.97 21.02 6.05
C ALA A 157 -3.72 22.47 5.63
N PRO A 158 -4.72 23.37 5.69
CA PRO A 158 -4.47 24.78 5.41
C PRO A 158 -3.69 25.41 6.55
N SER A 159 -2.79 26.35 6.22
CA SER A 159 -1.98 27.03 7.22
C SER A 159 -2.81 28.01 8.05
N ARG A 160 -2.34 28.32 9.26
CA ARG A 160 -2.95 29.33 10.14
C ARG A 160 -3.13 30.67 9.44
N VAL A 161 -2.11 31.11 8.70
CA VAL A 161 -2.13 32.39 7.97
C VAL A 161 -3.22 32.37 6.91
N TYR A 162 -3.34 31.26 6.17
CA TYR A 162 -4.33 31.12 5.12
C TYR A 162 -5.76 31.10 5.67
N VAL A 163 -6.02 30.34 6.75
CA VAL A 163 -7.33 30.31 7.40
C VAL A 163 -7.69 31.68 7.99
N ARG A 164 -6.75 32.38 8.60
CA ARG A 164 -7.00 33.75 9.10
C ARG A 164 -7.35 34.71 7.96
N ALA A 165 -6.70 34.58 6.81
CA ALA A 165 -6.93 35.45 5.66
C ALA A 165 -8.34 35.29 5.05
N THR A 166 -9.04 34.18 5.30
CA THR A 166 -10.44 34.00 4.88
C THR A 166 -11.47 34.63 5.83
N GLY A 167 -11.00 35.33 6.88
CA GLY A 167 -11.84 36.00 7.88
C GLY A 167 -12.26 35.11 9.05
N CYS A 168 -11.66 33.92 9.22
CA CYS A 168 -11.81 33.13 10.44
C CYS A 168 -11.04 33.76 11.60
N ASP A 169 -11.69 33.93 12.74
CA ASP A 169 -11.02 34.21 14.01
C ASP A 169 -10.29 32.96 14.50
N ILE A 170 -9.04 33.14 14.93
CA ILE A 170 -8.18 32.05 15.41
C ILE A 170 -7.91 32.22 16.88
N THR A 171 -8.35 31.24 17.67
CA THR A 171 -8.05 31.11 19.09
C THR A 171 -6.72 30.41 19.28
N ASP A 172 -5.84 31.00 20.08
CA ASP A 172 -4.60 30.37 20.55
C ASP A 172 -4.89 29.48 21.76
N CYS A 173 -4.65 28.19 21.59
CA CYS A 173 -4.82 27.15 22.61
C CYS A 173 -3.46 26.58 23.05
N SER A 174 -2.36 27.27 22.76
CA SER A 174 -1.02 26.82 23.10
C SER A 174 -0.85 26.70 24.61
N SER A 175 -0.29 25.59 25.05
CA SER A 175 0.01 25.34 26.46
C SER A 175 1.52 25.24 26.68
N ARG A 176 1.99 25.73 27.82
CA ARG A 176 3.37 25.59 28.25
C ARG A 176 3.43 24.66 29.45
N ASN A 177 4.21 23.59 29.32
CA ASN A 177 4.51 22.72 30.43
C ASN A 177 5.62 23.36 31.29
N GLY A 178 5.26 23.79 32.51
CA GLY A 178 6.18 24.46 33.42
C GLY A 178 7.31 23.59 33.97
N SER A 179 7.20 22.26 33.89
CA SER A 179 8.26 21.35 34.39
C SER A 179 9.31 21.00 33.33
N THR A 180 8.90 20.90 32.06
CA THR A 180 9.81 20.55 30.95
C THR A 180 10.23 21.76 30.12
N ASN A 181 9.66 22.94 30.38
CA ASN A 181 9.73 24.12 29.51
C ASN A 181 9.27 23.86 28.06
N ALA A 182 8.62 22.73 27.80
CA ALA A 182 8.08 22.42 26.48
C ALA A 182 6.81 23.23 26.23
N THR A 183 6.72 23.84 25.05
CA THR A 183 5.49 24.51 24.60
C THR A 183 4.81 23.64 23.56
N VAL A 184 3.56 23.27 23.83
CA VAL A 184 2.69 22.60 22.86
C VAL A 184 1.86 23.69 22.21
N TYR A 185 2.21 24.03 20.97
CA TYR A 185 1.43 24.99 20.22
C TYR A 185 0.16 24.36 19.68
N SER A 186 -0.95 25.09 19.82
CA SER A 186 -2.25 24.67 19.35
C SER A 186 -3.06 25.89 18.96
N PHE A 187 -3.75 25.82 17.82
CA PHE A 187 -4.62 26.89 17.35
C PHE A 187 -5.89 26.29 16.79
N ARG A 188 -7.00 27.01 16.90
CA ARG A 188 -8.27 26.57 16.31
C ARG A 188 -9.11 27.73 15.83
N ALA A 189 -10.01 27.43 14.90
CA ALA A 189 -10.97 28.37 14.35
C ALA A 189 -12.38 27.76 14.47
N ALA A 190 -13.16 28.33 15.38
CA ALA A 190 -14.54 27.96 15.66
C ALA A 190 -15.51 28.93 14.97
N SER A 191 -16.74 28.47 14.74
CA SER A 191 -17.83 29.33 14.23
C SER A 191 -17.53 30.06 12.90
N CYS A 192 -16.64 29.51 12.06
CA CYS A 192 -16.23 30.14 10.79
C CYS A 192 -16.35 29.19 9.59
N GLN A 193 -17.41 28.38 9.56
CA GLN A 193 -17.62 27.29 8.61
C GLN A 193 -17.42 27.68 7.14
N ALA A 194 -18.06 28.75 6.66
CA ALA A 194 -17.90 29.20 5.28
C ALA A 194 -16.46 29.62 4.94
N SER A 195 -15.82 30.38 5.84
CA SER A 195 -14.43 30.83 5.69
C SER A 195 -13.44 29.66 5.74
N ALA A 196 -13.63 28.69 6.64
CA ALA A 196 -12.79 27.50 6.73
C ALA A 196 -12.96 26.59 5.50
N VAL A 197 -14.19 26.41 4.99
CA VAL A 197 -14.46 25.67 3.74
C VAL A 197 -13.84 26.36 2.52
N SER A 198 -13.85 27.69 2.46
CA SER A 198 -13.16 28.43 1.38
C SER A 198 -11.64 28.24 1.42
N ALA A 199 -11.09 27.93 2.59
CA ALA A 199 -9.69 27.60 2.78
C ALA A 199 -9.36 26.11 2.53
N SER A 200 -10.35 25.27 2.26
CA SER A 200 -10.18 23.82 2.11
C SER A 200 -9.32 23.44 0.92
N ARG A 201 -8.42 22.47 1.16
CA ARG A 201 -7.64 21.79 0.12
C ARG A 201 -8.05 20.34 -0.10
N CYS A 202 -9.03 19.86 0.66
CA CYS A 202 -9.71 18.60 0.46
C CYS A 202 -11.19 18.81 0.15
N ALA A 203 -11.83 17.81 -0.46
CA ALA A 203 -13.25 17.79 -0.73
C ALA A 203 -13.84 16.38 -0.65
N VAL A 204 -15.14 16.34 -0.39
CA VAL A 204 -15.97 15.14 -0.33
C VAL A 204 -17.10 15.28 -1.34
N ALA A 205 -17.30 14.24 -2.14
CA ALA A 205 -18.44 14.17 -3.06
C ALA A 205 -19.73 13.95 -2.27
N LYS A 206 -20.80 14.71 -2.55
CA LYS A 206 -22.11 14.54 -1.89
C LYS A 206 -22.63 13.11 -2.01
N GLU A 207 -22.45 12.51 -3.18
CA GLU A 207 -22.87 11.16 -3.52
C GLU A 207 -22.11 10.11 -2.72
N ALA A 208 -20.85 10.37 -2.36
CA ALA A 208 -20.04 9.48 -1.55
C ALA A 208 -20.55 9.39 -0.10
N VAL A 209 -21.23 10.42 0.39
CA VAL A 209 -21.78 10.49 1.76
C VAL A 209 -23.31 10.36 1.80
N ALA A 210 -24.00 10.37 0.65
CA ALA A 210 -25.46 10.38 0.57
C ALA A 210 -26.13 9.15 1.22
N ALA A 211 -25.47 7.98 1.17
CA ALA A 211 -25.99 6.73 1.72
C ALA A 211 -25.41 6.36 3.10
N ILE A 212 -24.59 7.25 3.69
CA ILE A 212 -23.81 6.95 4.89
C ILE A 212 -24.13 7.98 5.97
N THR A 213 -24.52 7.51 7.15
CA THR A 213 -24.69 8.36 8.33
C THR A 213 -23.31 8.75 8.88
N VAL A 214 -22.78 9.89 8.42
CA VAL A 214 -21.56 10.47 8.98
C VAL A 214 -21.89 11.08 10.35
N PRO A 215 -21.19 10.72 11.43
CA PRO A 215 -21.49 11.28 12.75
C PRO A 215 -21.28 12.80 12.78
N ILE A 216 -22.25 13.48 13.38
CA ILE A 216 -22.24 14.93 13.58
C ILE A 216 -21.32 15.23 14.77
N THR A 217 -20.40 16.17 14.59
CA THR A 217 -19.54 16.63 15.69
C THR A 217 -20.22 17.71 16.52
N GLN A 218 -19.88 17.78 17.81
CA GLN A 218 -20.41 18.78 18.73
C GLN A 218 -19.60 20.09 18.73
N THR A 219 -18.33 20.04 18.31
CA THR A 219 -17.51 21.24 18.13
C THR A 219 -17.93 22.02 16.89
N THR A 220 -17.90 23.35 16.95
CA THR A 220 -18.05 24.23 15.79
C THR A 220 -16.70 24.54 15.12
N SER A 221 -15.61 23.93 15.63
CA SER A 221 -14.27 24.09 15.09
C SER A 221 -14.09 23.36 13.77
N MET A 222 -13.96 24.15 12.71
CA MET A 222 -13.81 23.65 11.34
C MET A 222 -12.35 23.52 10.92
N TRP A 223 -11.46 24.16 11.68
CA TRP A 223 -10.03 24.05 11.52
C TRP A 223 -9.38 24.06 12.90
N ALA A 224 -8.41 23.18 13.11
CA ALA A 224 -7.61 23.14 14.31
C ALA A 224 -6.26 22.52 13.98
N VAL A 225 -5.24 22.95 14.69
CA VAL A 225 -3.88 22.47 14.54
C VAL A 225 -3.34 22.23 15.94
N GLY A 226 -2.73 21.07 16.13
CA GLY A 226 -2.35 20.57 17.43
C GLY A 226 -1.25 19.54 17.31
N ALA A 227 -0.72 19.11 18.46
CA ALA A 227 0.24 18.04 18.48
C ALA A 227 -0.42 16.73 17.97
N LEU A 228 0.04 16.26 16.81
CA LEU A 228 -0.28 14.93 16.29
C LEU A 228 0.48 13.81 17.01
N ALA A 229 1.22 14.16 18.06
CA ALA A 229 1.97 13.22 18.87
C ALA A 229 1.08 12.67 20.00
N PRO A 230 1.21 11.38 20.34
CA PRO A 230 0.58 10.85 21.54
C PRO A 230 1.04 11.70 22.73
N GLY A 231 0.08 12.28 23.45
CA GLY A 231 0.39 12.91 24.73
C GLY A 231 1.02 11.88 25.67
N PRO A 232 1.72 12.31 26.73
CA PRO A 232 2.36 11.41 27.69
C PRO A 232 1.39 10.48 28.46
N GLN A 233 0.09 10.54 28.15
CA GLN A 233 -0.98 9.80 28.81
C GLN A 233 -1.87 8.99 27.86
N GLU A 234 -1.74 9.08 26.53
CA GLU A 234 -2.64 8.35 25.61
C GLU A 234 -1.90 7.68 24.46
N ASP A 235 -2.18 6.39 24.26
CA ASP A 235 -1.75 5.50 23.18
C ASP A 235 -2.28 5.91 21.78
N GLY A 236 -2.72 7.16 21.61
CA GLY A 236 -3.50 7.60 20.47
C GLY A 236 -2.65 8.04 19.29
N LEU A 237 -2.28 7.10 18.42
CA LEU A 237 -1.89 7.46 17.05
C LEU A 237 -3.05 8.20 16.37
N PRO A 238 -2.77 9.28 15.62
CA PRO A 238 -3.82 10.06 15.00
C PRO A 238 -4.66 9.18 14.07
N MET A 239 -5.96 9.41 14.10
CA MET A 239 -6.91 8.84 13.15
C MET A 239 -7.25 9.85 12.06
N PHE A 240 -8.17 9.53 11.17
CA PHE A 240 -8.63 10.44 10.13
C PHE A 240 -10.14 10.26 9.93
N TRP A 241 -10.88 10.61 10.98
CA TRP A 241 -12.33 10.47 11.03
C TRP A 241 -13.02 11.58 10.26
N LEU A 242 -13.90 11.23 9.33
CA LEU A 242 -14.78 12.19 8.71
C LEU A 242 -15.90 12.54 9.69
N ARG A 243 -16.06 13.83 9.98
CA ARG A 243 -17.13 14.35 10.81
C ARG A 243 -17.98 15.32 10.00
N GLN A 244 -19.29 15.27 10.26
CA GLN A 244 -20.23 16.23 9.73
C GLN A 244 -20.33 17.43 10.67
N HIS A 245 -20.26 18.62 10.10
CA HIS A 245 -20.47 19.89 10.78
C HIS A 245 -21.78 20.53 10.29
N GLY A 246 -22.62 20.90 11.25
CA GLY A 246 -23.98 21.38 10.99
C GLY A 246 -24.99 20.25 10.76
N PRO A 247 -26.30 20.56 10.91
CA PRO A 247 -27.35 19.56 10.71
C PRO A 247 -27.46 19.13 9.23
N PRO A 248 -27.97 17.90 8.95
CA PRO A 248 -28.08 17.38 7.58
C PRO A 248 -28.92 18.27 6.65
N ASP A 249 -29.88 19.01 7.22
CA ASP A 249 -30.88 19.77 6.48
C ASP A 249 -30.37 21.15 6.01
N THR A 250 -29.16 21.57 6.39
CA THR A 250 -28.63 22.93 6.12
C THR A 250 -27.40 22.97 5.21
N SER A 251 -27.26 22.02 4.28
CA SER A 251 -26.02 21.82 3.48
C SER A 251 -24.81 21.53 4.37
N PRO A 252 -24.62 20.27 4.80
CA PRO A 252 -23.56 19.92 5.73
C PRO A 252 -22.18 20.23 5.14
N SER A 253 -21.29 20.73 6.00
CA SER A 253 -19.85 20.74 5.70
C SER A 253 -19.18 19.56 6.38
N TYR A 254 -18.02 19.17 5.86
CA TYR A 254 -17.26 18.06 6.43
C TYR A 254 -15.88 18.50 6.84
N ALA A 255 -15.33 17.81 7.84
CA ALA A 255 -13.94 17.96 8.22
C ALA A 255 -13.36 16.60 8.61
N ILE A 256 -12.06 16.45 8.41
CA ILE A 256 -11.31 15.29 8.89
C ILE A 256 -10.74 15.64 10.26
N HIS A 257 -11.11 14.85 11.27
CA HIS A 257 -10.66 14.96 12.65
C HIS A 257 -9.64 13.88 12.94
N THR A 258 -8.50 14.25 13.52
CA THR A 258 -7.50 13.26 13.94
C THR A 258 -7.74 12.67 15.32
N ALA A 259 -8.66 13.25 16.08
CA ALA A 259 -9.18 12.72 17.33
C ALA A 259 -10.63 12.20 17.15
N PRO A 260 -11.06 11.19 17.92
CA PRO A 260 -12.40 10.61 17.80
C PRO A 260 -13.51 11.57 18.22
N SER A 261 -13.28 12.44 19.22
CA SER A 261 -14.24 13.46 19.62
C SER A 261 -13.53 14.73 20.11
N GLU A 262 -14.07 15.88 19.70
CA GLU A 262 -13.83 17.16 20.36
C GLU A 262 -15.19 17.65 20.85
N ASP A 263 -15.40 17.60 22.17
CA ASP A 263 -16.73 17.80 22.77
C ASP A 263 -17.09 19.29 22.96
N SER A 264 -16.18 20.23 22.63
CA SER A 264 -16.46 21.65 22.81
C SER A 264 -15.59 22.59 21.98
N ASP A 265 -16.05 23.84 21.92
CA ASP A 265 -15.31 24.98 21.37
C ASP A 265 -14.24 25.54 22.33
N ILE A 266 -14.12 24.98 23.54
CA ILE A 266 -13.07 25.32 24.50
C ILE A 266 -11.78 24.59 24.13
N CYS A 267 -10.63 25.26 24.29
CA CYS A 267 -9.32 24.68 24.02
C CYS A 267 -9.18 23.26 24.61
N PRO A 268 -8.95 22.24 23.76
CA PRO A 268 -8.88 20.87 24.23
C PRO A 268 -7.62 20.64 25.06
N LEU A 269 -7.71 19.74 26.04
CA LEU A 269 -6.55 19.31 26.82
C LEU A 269 -5.49 18.62 25.94
N VAL A 270 -5.96 17.85 24.97
CA VAL A 270 -5.14 17.19 23.95
C VAL A 270 -5.48 17.82 22.59
N PRO A 271 -4.62 18.68 22.06
CA PRO A 271 -4.91 19.37 20.81
C PRO A 271 -4.79 18.43 19.61
N SER A 272 -5.77 18.47 18.70
CA SER A 272 -5.82 17.62 17.52
C SER A 272 -5.82 18.43 16.22
N LEU A 273 -5.69 17.76 15.08
CA LEU A 273 -5.80 18.36 13.76
C LEU A 273 -7.24 18.20 13.25
N ILE A 274 -7.83 19.31 12.83
CA ILE A 274 -9.10 19.35 12.11
C ILE A 274 -8.86 20.00 10.75
N ILE A 275 -9.14 19.25 9.69
CA ILE A 275 -8.93 19.68 8.30
C ILE A 275 -10.29 19.90 7.64
N PRO A 276 -10.66 21.16 7.30
CA PRO A 276 -11.93 21.43 6.64
C PRO A 276 -11.91 20.86 5.22
N CYS A 277 -12.97 20.18 4.80
CA CYS A 277 -13.17 19.74 3.42
C CYS A 277 -14.41 20.37 2.79
N ALA A 278 -14.29 20.73 1.52
CA ALA A 278 -15.43 21.21 0.74
C ALA A 278 -16.41 20.07 0.42
N THR A 279 -17.68 20.41 0.26
CA THR A 279 -18.73 19.47 -0.19
C THR A 279 -19.04 19.78 -1.65
N LEU A 280 -18.88 18.81 -2.55
CA LEU A 280 -18.99 19.04 -4.00
C LEU A 280 -19.94 18.04 -4.66
N ASP A 281 -20.66 18.50 -5.69
CA ASP A 281 -21.36 17.62 -6.61
C ASP A 281 -20.35 16.92 -7.53
N VAL A 282 -20.57 15.66 -7.93
CA VAL A 282 -19.61 14.89 -8.76
C VAL A 282 -19.18 15.63 -10.03
N HIS A 283 -20.07 16.46 -10.59
CA HIS A 283 -19.82 17.23 -11.81
C HIS A 283 -18.85 18.41 -11.59
N ALA A 284 -18.78 18.95 -10.37
CA ALA A 284 -17.87 20.03 -9.98
C ALA A 284 -16.46 19.53 -9.63
N LEU A 285 -16.27 18.20 -9.51
CA LEU A 285 -14.96 17.62 -9.17
C LEU A 285 -13.98 17.64 -10.34
N ALA A 286 -14.46 17.58 -11.59
CA ALA A 286 -13.65 17.14 -12.72
C ALA A 286 -12.55 18.12 -13.20
N GLN A 287 -12.50 19.37 -12.73
CA GLN A 287 -11.51 20.36 -13.22
C GLN A 287 -10.50 20.83 -12.17
N GLU A 288 -10.84 20.78 -10.88
CA GLU A 288 -9.99 21.33 -9.82
C GLU A 288 -9.65 20.29 -8.74
N TRP A 289 -10.40 19.19 -8.67
CA TRP A 289 -10.32 18.22 -7.60
C TRP A 289 -9.92 16.85 -8.16
N CYS A 290 -8.78 16.34 -7.70
CA CYS A 290 -8.21 15.08 -8.13
C CYS A 290 -8.07 14.11 -6.96
N ARG A 291 -7.86 12.83 -7.28
CA ARG A 291 -7.32 11.88 -6.30
C ARG A 291 -5.92 12.35 -5.89
N PRO A 292 -5.55 12.20 -4.62
CA PRO A 292 -4.24 12.62 -4.16
C PRO A 292 -3.13 11.79 -4.80
N ASP A 293 -1.99 12.43 -5.03
CA ASP A 293 -0.81 11.72 -5.50
C ASP A 293 -0.29 10.78 -4.38
N PRO A 294 0.04 9.52 -4.71
CA PRO A 294 0.57 8.57 -3.73
C PRO A 294 1.97 8.98 -3.28
N SER A 295 2.27 8.83 -1.98
CA SER A 295 3.62 9.12 -1.48
C SER A 295 4.62 8.00 -1.84
N PRO A 296 5.88 8.36 -2.16
CA PRO A 296 6.96 7.39 -2.30
C PRO A 296 7.21 6.57 -1.03
N LEU A 297 6.89 7.12 0.15
CA LEU A 297 7.15 6.50 1.44
C LEU A 297 6.28 5.25 1.66
N VAL A 298 4.97 5.33 1.40
CA VAL A 298 4.09 4.15 1.50
C VAL A 298 4.50 3.08 0.51
N SER A 299 4.84 3.47 -0.73
CA SER A 299 5.29 2.52 -1.74
C SER A 299 6.59 1.80 -1.33
N ALA A 300 7.56 2.55 -0.79
CA ALA A 300 8.79 1.96 -0.27
C ALA A 300 8.55 1.04 0.95
N TRP A 301 7.60 1.41 1.81
CA TRP A 301 7.22 0.61 2.99
C TRP A 301 6.54 -0.71 2.58
N LEU A 302 5.63 -0.68 1.62
CA LEU A 302 5.02 -1.89 1.04
C LEU A 302 6.07 -2.86 0.48
N SER A 303 7.02 -2.35 -0.33
CA SER A 303 8.12 -3.17 -0.85
C SER A 303 9.05 -3.70 0.25
N GLN A 304 9.10 -3.05 1.42
CA GLN A 304 9.83 -3.58 2.56
C GLN A 304 9.09 -4.79 3.17
N GLU A 305 7.77 -4.72 3.30
CA GLU A 305 6.96 -5.82 3.83
C GLU A 305 6.96 -7.05 2.90
N GLU A 306 6.89 -6.85 1.59
CA GLU A 306 7.07 -7.90 0.59
C GLU A 306 8.40 -8.64 0.79
N ARG A 307 9.51 -7.90 0.91
CA ARG A 307 10.84 -8.48 1.14
C ARG A 307 10.93 -9.26 2.45
N LYS A 308 10.32 -8.76 3.52
CA LYS A 308 10.25 -9.49 4.81
C LYS A 308 9.49 -10.81 4.65
N ALA A 309 8.36 -10.80 3.94
CA ALA A 309 7.57 -12.00 3.68
C ALA A 309 8.36 -13.04 2.86
N LEU A 310 9.09 -12.60 1.84
CA LEU A 310 9.95 -13.47 1.02
C LEU A 310 11.10 -14.08 1.81
N VAL A 311 11.77 -13.30 2.66
CA VAL A 311 12.85 -13.80 3.53
C VAL A 311 12.31 -14.85 4.50
N LEU A 312 11.18 -14.57 5.15
CA LEU A 312 10.56 -15.51 6.08
C LEU A 312 10.18 -16.82 5.37
N SER A 313 9.59 -16.74 4.18
CA SER A 313 9.24 -17.91 3.36
C SER A 313 10.48 -18.76 3.03
N LYS A 314 11.57 -18.13 2.59
CA LYS A 314 12.84 -18.83 2.30
C LYS A 314 13.42 -19.49 3.55
N VAL A 315 13.41 -18.82 4.70
CA VAL A 315 13.90 -19.38 5.97
C VAL A 315 13.08 -20.59 6.40
N VAL A 316 11.75 -20.52 6.28
CA VAL A 316 10.85 -21.65 6.61
C VAL A 316 11.08 -22.84 5.68
N LEU A 317 11.24 -22.61 4.38
CA LEU A 317 11.53 -23.67 3.41
C LEU A 317 12.88 -24.35 3.68
N LEU A 318 13.92 -23.56 3.99
CA LEU A 318 15.23 -24.09 4.36
C LEU A 318 15.18 -24.91 5.65
N ALA A 319 14.49 -24.40 6.68
CA ALA A 319 14.30 -25.14 7.93
C ALA A 319 13.54 -26.46 7.72
N GLY A 320 12.48 -26.44 6.91
CA GLY A 320 11.72 -27.64 6.55
C GLY A 320 12.55 -28.67 5.79
N ALA A 321 13.38 -28.23 4.84
CA ALA A 321 14.29 -29.10 4.11
C ALA A 321 15.33 -29.77 5.04
N ILE A 322 15.92 -29.01 5.97
CA ILE A 322 16.88 -29.54 6.96
C ILE A 322 16.21 -30.60 7.84
N ILE A 323 15.01 -30.33 8.36
CA ILE A 323 14.27 -31.29 9.19
C ILE A 323 13.97 -32.58 8.41
N LEU A 324 13.56 -32.45 7.15
CA LEU A 324 13.29 -33.61 6.29
C LEU A 324 14.55 -34.44 6.04
N CYS A 325 15.70 -33.80 5.76
CA CYS A 325 16.98 -34.48 5.62
C CYS A 325 17.35 -35.26 6.89
N LEU A 326 17.27 -34.62 8.06
CA LEU A 326 17.56 -35.26 9.34
C LEU A 326 16.63 -36.44 9.62
N ALA A 327 15.34 -36.34 9.27
CA ALA A 327 14.38 -37.43 9.41
C ALA A 327 14.70 -38.63 8.50
N LEU A 328 15.10 -38.36 7.25
CA LEU A 328 15.51 -39.40 6.30
C LEU A 328 16.80 -40.10 6.74
N ASP A 329 17.78 -39.36 7.25
CA ASP A 329 19.02 -39.93 7.79
C ASP A 329 18.72 -40.83 9.00
N LEU A 330 17.86 -40.39 9.92
CA LEU A 330 17.41 -41.20 11.06
C LEU A 330 16.67 -42.47 10.62
N PHE A 331 15.85 -42.39 9.57
CA PHE A 331 15.15 -43.55 9.02
C PHE A 331 16.10 -44.54 8.34
N ALA A 332 17.10 -44.04 7.60
CA ALA A 332 18.13 -44.86 6.96
C ALA A 332 18.98 -45.63 7.99
N ILE A 333 19.34 -44.99 9.11
CA ILE A 333 20.07 -45.61 10.23
C ILE A 333 19.19 -46.67 10.93
N ARG A 334 17.87 -46.44 11.01
CA ARG A 334 16.92 -47.35 11.64
C ARG A 334 16.48 -48.53 10.77
N LYS A 335 17.07 -48.77 9.59
CA LYS A 335 16.77 -49.98 8.81
C LYS A 335 16.82 -51.20 9.75
N PRO A 336 15.70 -51.91 9.97
CA PRO A 336 15.73 -53.13 10.76
C PRO A 336 16.70 -54.06 10.04
N ARG A 337 17.68 -54.59 10.77
CA ARG A 337 18.43 -55.77 10.33
C ARG A 337 17.40 -56.88 10.13
N VAL A 338 16.80 -56.95 8.93
CA VAL A 338 16.15 -58.15 8.47
C VAL A 338 17.27 -59.17 8.41
N ARG A 339 17.35 -60.01 9.44
CA ARG A 339 18.17 -61.22 9.42
C ARG A 339 17.62 -62.05 8.27
N VAL A 340 18.25 -61.95 7.11
CA VAL A 340 18.11 -62.98 6.07
C VAL A 340 18.73 -64.23 6.69
N ALA A 341 17.90 -65.11 7.21
CA ALA A 341 18.31 -66.45 7.59
C ALA A 341 18.66 -67.18 6.28
N ALA A 342 19.95 -67.25 5.96
CA ALA A 342 20.44 -68.15 4.93
C ALA A 342 20.21 -69.59 5.43
N GLN A 343 19.16 -70.25 4.93
CA GLN A 343 19.06 -71.70 5.02
C GLN A 343 20.12 -72.30 4.10
N ILE A 344 21.22 -72.75 4.70
CA ILE A 344 22.20 -73.65 4.11
C ILE A 344 21.57 -75.04 4.15
N VAL A 345 21.08 -75.53 3.00
CA VAL A 345 20.72 -76.94 2.83
C VAL A 345 21.89 -77.64 2.17
N SER A 346 22.49 -78.57 2.90
CA SER A 346 23.56 -79.47 2.46
C SER A 346 23.01 -80.61 1.58
N LEU A 347 23.80 -80.98 0.55
CA LEU A 347 23.56 -81.97 -0.52
C LEU A 347 23.21 -83.40 -0.04
N PRO A 348 22.71 -84.25 -0.97
CA PRO A 348 23.61 -85.28 -1.50
C PRO A 348 23.58 -85.47 -3.03
N SER A 349 24.55 -86.27 -3.48
CA SER A 349 25.12 -86.47 -4.81
C SER A 349 24.43 -87.53 -5.69
N LEU A 350 24.89 -87.59 -6.96
CA LEU A 350 24.73 -88.63 -8.01
C LEU A 350 23.34 -88.62 -8.69
N THR A 351 23.15 -88.71 -10.02
CA THR A 351 23.90 -89.38 -11.09
C THR A 351 23.43 -88.88 -12.47
N SER A 352 24.30 -89.07 -13.46
CA SER A 352 24.17 -88.91 -14.93
C SER A 352 22.82 -89.24 -15.59
N THR A 353 22.40 -88.39 -16.56
CA THR A 353 21.94 -88.70 -17.95
C THR A 353 21.39 -87.39 -18.57
N MET A 354 21.99 -86.78 -19.59
CA MET A 354 22.00 -87.05 -21.05
C MET A 354 21.00 -86.16 -21.83
N LEU A 355 21.48 -85.60 -22.95
CA LEU A 355 20.81 -84.90 -24.06
C LEU A 355 20.23 -83.49 -23.79
N ASP A 356 20.21 -82.51 -24.70
CA ASP A 356 20.87 -82.16 -25.98
C ASP A 356 20.27 -80.78 -26.39
N VAL A 357 20.83 -80.15 -27.43
CA VAL A 357 20.17 -79.20 -28.36
C VAL A 357 20.29 -77.67 -28.09
N THR A 358 21.29 -77.12 -28.81
CA THR A 358 21.35 -75.83 -29.58
C THR A 358 21.14 -74.50 -28.86
N GLY A 359 22.14 -73.60 -28.88
CA GLY A 359 22.24 -72.51 -29.88
C GLY A 359 21.80 -71.19 -29.22
N GLN A 360 22.41 -70.01 -29.34
CA GLN A 360 22.98 -69.39 -30.52
C GLN A 360 23.72 -68.10 -30.11
N ARG A 361 25.03 -68.10 -30.36
CA ARG A 361 25.92 -67.01 -30.81
C ARG A 361 25.47 -65.54 -30.70
N SER A 362 26.15 -64.83 -29.79
CA SER A 362 26.88 -63.56 -29.97
C SER A 362 26.83 -62.89 -31.35
N ARG A 363 26.51 -61.59 -31.41
CA ARG A 363 27.51 -60.52 -31.67
C ARG A 363 26.90 -59.11 -31.74
N THR A 364 27.73 -58.20 -31.25
CA THR A 364 27.77 -56.75 -31.38
C THR A 364 27.57 -56.19 -32.79
N ARG A 365 27.06 -54.95 -32.89
CA ARG A 365 27.42 -54.01 -33.97
C ARG A 365 27.18 -52.54 -33.60
N HIS A 366 28.27 -51.78 -33.56
CA HIS A 366 28.30 -50.37 -33.92
C HIS A 366 28.08 -50.21 -35.43
N THR A 367 27.46 -49.11 -35.89
CA THR A 367 28.05 -48.03 -36.72
C THR A 367 26.99 -47.20 -37.45
N HIS A 368 27.08 -45.87 -37.27
CA HIS A 368 27.11 -44.79 -38.27
C HIS A 368 26.15 -44.70 -39.49
N GLN A 369 25.64 -43.46 -39.65
CA GLN A 369 25.61 -42.59 -40.86
C GLN A 369 24.38 -42.51 -41.80
N ARG A 370 23.97 -41.24 -42.03
CA ARG A 370 23.55 -40.56 -43.30
C ARG A 370 22.29 -41.08 -44.03
N SER A 371 21.50 -40.33 -44.80
CA SER A 371 21.44 -38.93 -45.27
C SER A 371 20.07 -38.70 -45.96
N SER A 372 19.55 -37.47 -45.91
CA SER A 372 18.82 -36.69 -46.94
C SER A 372 17.83 -37.34 -47.94
N HIS A 373 16.64 -36.74 -48.09
CA HIS A 373 16.08 -36.12 -49.33
C HIS A 373 14.73 -35.44 -48.97
N LEU A 374 14.51 -34.12 -49.08
CA LEU A 374 14.31 -33.21 -50.24
C LEU A 374 13.03 -33.46 -51.07
N SER A 375 12.06 -32.54 -50.94
CA SER A 375 11.27 -31.86 -52.01
C SER A 375 10.02 -31.19 -51.39
N SER A 376 9.44 -30.05 -51.79
CA SER A 376 9.73 -28.91 -52.69
C SER A 376 8.37 -28.23 -53.01
N VAL A 377 8.27 -26.88 -52.88
CA VAL A 377 7.43 -25.93 -53.70
C VAL A 377 5.88 -25.93 -53.44
N ARG A 378 5.06 -24.86 -53.40
CA ARG A 378 4.91 -23.50 -54.04
C ARG A 378 3.91 -22.66 -53.19
N SER A 379 4.16 -21.38 -52.85
CA SER A 379 3.70 -20.10 -53.49
C SER A 379 2.23 -19.64 -53.34
N ASN A 380 2.12 -18.32 -53.15
CA ASN A 380 0.96 -17.39 -53.24
C ASN A 380 0.10 -17.30 -51.97
N ARG A 381 -0.19 -16.12 -51.38
CA ARG A 381 -0.46 -14.80 -51.97
C ARG A 381 -0.16 -13.70 -50.94
#